data_AF-A0A133XTH9-F1
#
_entry.id   AF-A0A133XTH9-F1
#
_cell.length_a   1.000
_cell.length_b   1.000
_cell.length_c   1.000
_cell.angle_alpha   90.00
_cell.angle_beta   90.00
_cell.angle_gamma   90.00
#
_symmetry.space_group_name_H-M   'P 1'
#
loop_
_entity.id
_entity.type
_entity.pdbx_description
1 polymer ?
#
loop_
_entity_poly.entity_id
_entity_poly.type
_entity_poly.pdbx_seq_one_letter_code
_entity_poly.pdbx_strand_id
1 'polypeptide(L)'
;MNSILVEKWKGKAYRLVIQRQKRMDGVQDLWEGEYKYRCIPTNDYDSSTREIVEFYNLRGGKERIFDDMNNHFGWDRLPKSFMAENTMFLLITALIRNFYNFIMERLEVKKFGLKKTSHVKAFVFKFISVPAKWIKTSRQYVLNVYTSNNAYANAFRSDFG
;
A
#
# COMPACT_ATOMS: atom_id res chain seq x y z
N MET A 1 -11.50 -20.33 -22.02
CA MET A 1 -12.17 -19.68 -20.87
C MET A 1 -13.65 -19.78 -21.15
N ASN A 2 -14.42 -20.29 -20.20
CA ASN A 2 -15.87 -20.51 -20.40
C ASN A 2 -16.63 -19.62 -19.42
N SER A 3 -17.80 -19.12 -19.81
CA SER A 3 -18.72 -18.43 -18.91
C SER A 3 -20.10 -19.06 -18.98
N ILE A 4 -20.73 -19.25 -17.82
CA ILE A 4 -22.05 -19.89 -17.69
C ILE A 4 -22.98 -18.92 -16.95
N LEU A 5 -24.23 -18.80 -17.35
CA LEU A 5 -25.24 -18.07 -16.57
C LEU A 5 -25.79 -19.00 -15.49
N VAL A 6 -25.69 -18.59 -14.23
CA VAL A 6 -26.13 -19.37 -13.08
C VAL A 6 -27.02 -18.51 -12.20
N GLU A 7 -28.20 -19.02 -11.88
CA GLU A 7 -29.09 -18.40 -10.90
C GLU A 7 -28.69 -18.87 -9.49
N LYS A 8 -27.79 -18.14 -8.83
CA LYS A 8 -27.35 -18.46 -7.47
C LYS A 8 -28.35 -17.99 -6.40
N TRP A 9 -29.12 -16.95 -6.71
CA TRP A 9 -30.09 -16.33 -5.79
C TRP A 9 -31.39 -16.09 -6.54
N LYS A 10 -32.52 -16.33 -5.87
CA LYS A 10 -33.87 -16.23 -6.46
C LYS A 10 -34.07 -14.89 -7.17
N GLY A 11 -34.29 -14.92 -8.48
CA GLY A 11 -34.53 -13.74 -9.30
C GLY A 11 -33.28 -12.95 -9.72
N LYS A 12 -32.08 -13.49 -9.51
CA LYS A 12 -30.82 -12.89 -10.00
C LYS A 12 -29.96 -13.94 -10.70
N ALA A 13 -29.98 -13.89 -12.03
CA ALA A 13 -28.92 -14.52 -12.83
C ALA A 13 -27.59 -13.84 -12.48
N TYR A 14 -26.51 -14.62 -12.50
CA TYR A 14 -25.14 -14.14 -12.47
C TYR A 14 -24.36 -14.85 -13.55
N ARG A 15 -23.39 -14.16 -14.16
CA ARG A 15 -22.44 -14.79 -15.07
C ARG A 15 -21.28 -15.35 -14.25
N LEU A 16 -21.03 -16.65 -14.38
CA LEU A 16 -19.93 -17.33 -13.75
C LEU A 16 -18.82 -17.53 -14.78
N VAL A 17 -17.70 -16.83 -14.60
CA VAL A 17 -16.50 -16.99 -15.42
C VAL A 17 -15.60 -18.05 -14.80
N ILE A 18 -15.24 -19.07 -15.58
CA ILE A 18 -14.38 -20.17 -15.13
C ILE A 18 -13.01 -20.04 -15.81
N GLN A 19 -11.98 -19.88 -14.98
CA GLN A 19 -10.58 -19.92 -15.39
C GLN A 19 -9.95 -21.25 -14.97
N ARG A 20 -9.26 -21.89 -15.90
CA ARG A 20 -8.50 -23.12 -15.67
C ARG A 20 -7.00 -22.81 -15.80
N GLN A 21 -6.22 -23.09 -14.76
CA GLN A 21 -4.77 -22.94 -14.76
C GLN A 21 -4.11 -24.28 -14.44
N LYS A 22 -3.19 -24.76 -15.28
CA LYS A 22 -2.45 -26.00 -15.04
C LYS A 22 -1.46 -25.79 -13.88
N ARG A 23 -1.45 -26.69 -12.89
CA ARG A 23 -0.45 -26.66 -11.81
C ARG A 23 0.91 -27.09 -12.36
N MET A 24 1.98 -26.42 -11.92
CA MET A 24 3.36 -26.80 -12.21
C MET A 24 4.04 -27.53 -11.04
N ASP A 25 3.48 -27.42 -9.83
CA ASP A 25 3.99 -28.11 -8.65
C ASP A 25 3.47 -29.55 -8.61
N GLY A 26 4.38 -30.52 -8.63
CA GLY A 26 4.11 -31.96 -8.75
C GLY A 26 3.51 -32.63 -7.51
N VAL A 27 2.94 -31.87 -6.57
CA VAL A 27 2.25 -32.44 -5.41
C VAL A 27 0.76 -32.48 -5.74
N GLN A 28 0.30 -33.64 -6.21
CA GLN A 28 -1.12 -33.92 -6.42
C GLN A 28 -1.77 -34.22 -5.07
N ASP A 29 -2.62 -33.30 -4.59
CA ASP A 29 -3.60 -33.63 -3.56
C ASP A 29 -4.70 -34.50 -4.19
N LEU A 30 -5.11 -35.58 -3.52
CA LEU A 30 -6.04 -36.60 -4.04
C LEU A 30 -7.41 -36.02 -4.48
N TRP A 31 -7.76 -34.84 -3.96
CA TRP A 31 -9.02 -34.14 -4.18
C TRP A 31 -8.91 -32.95 -5.14
N GLU A 32 -7.68 -32.51 -5.43
CA GLU A 32 -7.38 -31.33 -6.25
C GLU A 32 -6.55 -31.76 -7.45
N GLY A 33 -7.22 -32.16 -8.54
CA GLY A 33 -6.57 -32.65 -9.76
C GLY A 33 -5.57 -31.68 -10.43
N GLU A 34 -5.14 -31.99 -11.65
CA GLU A 34 -4.05 -31.28 -12.37
C GLU A 34 -4.24 -29.77 -12.60
N TYR A 35 -5.47 -29.26 -12.43
CA TYR A 35 -5.83 -27.89 -12.74
C TYR A 35 -6.42 -27.17 -11.54
N LYS A 36 -5.93 -25.96 -11.29
CA LYS A 36 -6.57 -25.01 -10.38
C LYS A 36 -7.70 -24.32 -11.12
N TYR A 37 -8.93 -24.54 -10.66
CA TYR A 37 -10.11 -23.84 -11.16
C TYR A 37 -10.36 -22.59 -10.32
N ARG A 38 -10.60 -21.45 -10.98
CA ARG A 38 -11.10 -20.23 -10.33
C ARG A 38 -12.44 -19.88 -10.94
N CYS A 39 -13.44 -19.70 -10.09
CA CYS A 39 -14.79 -19.31 -10.47
C CYS A 39 -15.04 -17.88 -10.01
N ILE A 40 -15.32 -16.98 -10.96
CA ILE A 40 -15.55 -15.57 -10.71
C ILE A 40 -17.03 -15.28 -11.01
N PRO A 41 -17.88 -15.09 -9.99
CA PRO A 41 -19.24 -14.61 -10.21
C PRO A 41 -19.21 -13.11 -10.53
N THR A 42 -19.86 -12.72 -11.62
CA THR A 42 -20.00 -11.32 -12.02
C THR A 42 -21.44 -11.00 -12.40
N ASN A 43 -21.86 -9.77 -12.15
CA ASN A 43 -23.11 -9.18 -12.65
C ASN A 43 -22.93 -8.50 -14.01
N ASP A 44 -21.71 -8.52 -14.55
CA ASP A 44 -21.37 -7.95 -15.85
C ASP A 44 -21.60 -8.97 -16.97
N TYR A 45 -22.50 -8.62 -17.89
CA TYR A 45 -22.91 -9.45 -19.02
C TYR A 45 -22.27 -9.04 -20.34
N ASP A 46 -21.79 -7.80 -20.44
CA ASP A 46 -21.36 -7.20 -21.71
C ASP A 46 -19.84 -7.34 -21.91
N SER A 47 -19.06 -7.25 -20.83
CA SER A 47 -17.60 -7.36 -20.91
C SER A 47 -17.14 -8.75 -21.35
N SER A 48 -15.96 -8.81 -21.98
CA SER A 48 -15.37 -10.09 -22.38
C SER A 48 -14.94 -10.91 -21.15
N THR A 49 -14.93 -12.23 -21.29
CA THR A 49 -14.46 -13.15 -20.23
C THR A 49 -13.02 -12.84 -19.82
N ARG A 50 -12.20 -12.29 -20.72
CA ARG A 50 -10.81 -11.91 -20.46
C ARG A 50 -10.72 -10.64 -19.61
N GLU A 51 -11.47 -9.60 -19.95
CA GLU A 51 -11.52 -8.36 -19.16
C GLU A 51 -12.00 -8.60 -17.73
N ILE A 52 -13.00 -9.46 -17.54
CA ILE A 52 -13.49 -9.84 -16.21
C ILE A 52 -12.38 -10.53 -15.40
N VAL A 53 -11.60 -11.41 -16.03
CA VAL A 53 -10.47 -12.09 -15.38
C VAL A 53 -9.35 -11.09 -15.07
N GLU A 54 -9.02 -10.19 -15.99
CA GLU A 54 -8.02 -9.13 -15.77
C GLU A 54 -8.44 -8.21 -14.61
N PHE A 55 -9.69 -7.75 -14.59
CA PHE A 55 -10.26 -6.96 -13.51
C PHE A 55 -10.21 -7.71 -12.17
N TYR A 56 -10.60 -8.99 -12.16
CA TYR A 56 -10.54 -9.79 -10.93
C TYR A 56 -9.10 -10.00 -10.45
N ASN A 57 -8.14 -10.15 -11.36
CA ASN A 57 -6.72 -10.30 -11.01
C ASN A 57 -6.16 -9.02 -10.35
N LEU A 58 -6.68 -7.84 -10.67
CA LEU A 58 -6.31 -6.59 -9.96
C LEU A 58 -6.64 -6.65 -8.46
N ARG A 59 -7.57 -7.52 -8.03
CA ARG A 59 -7.85 -7.75 -6.60
C ARG A 59 -6.62 -8.28 -5.85
N GLY A 60 -5.78 -9.11 -6.47
CA GLY A 60 -4.55 -9.60 -5.84
C GLY A 60 -3.57 -8.48 -5.50
N GLY A 61 -3.63 -7.36 -6.22
CA GLY A 61 -2.88 -6.15 -5.87
C GLY A 61 -3.34 -5.52 -4.54
N LYS A 62 -4.60 -5.71 -4.15
CA LYS A 62 -5.14 -5.19 -2.88
C LYS A 62 -4.58 -5.93 -1.67
N GLU A 63 -4.27 -7.22 -1.77
CA GLU A 63 -3.65 -7.99 -0.68
C GLU A 63 -2.31 -7.39 -0.27
N ARG A 64 -1.49 -6.96 -1.24
CA ARG A 64 -0.22 -6.27 -0.95
C ARG A 64 -0.41 -4.95 -0.20
N ILE A 65 -1.53 -4.27 -0.43
CA ILE A 65 -1.87 -3.05 0.32
C ILE A 65 -2.17 -3.39 1.78
N PHE A 66 -2.89 -4.48 2.04
CA PHE A 66 -3.15 -4.93 3.41
C PHE A 66 -1.86 -5.37 4.10
N ASP A 67 -0.98 -6.11 3.42
CA ASP A 67 0.33 -6.48 3.97
C ASP A 67 1.18 -5.24 4.33
N ASP A 68 1.17 -4.24 3.47
CA ASP A 68 1.84 -2.95 3.68
C ASP A 68 1.27 -2.22 4.90
N MET A 69 -0.06 -2.16 5.03
CA MET A 69 -0.75 -1.57 6.19
C MET A 69 -0.43 -2.30 7.49
N ASN A 70 -0.41 -3.63 7.46
CA ASN A 70 -0.07 -4.46 8.63
C ASN A 70 1.36 -4.20 9.09
N ASN A 71 2.32 -4.26 8.17
CA ASN A 71 3.74 -4.18 8.49
C ASN A 71 4.23 -2.75 8.81
N HIS A 72 3.74 -1.73 8.09
CA HIS A 72 4.27 -0.38 8.21
C HIS A 72 3.41 0.57 9.03
N PHE A 73 2.10 0.32 9.10
CA PHE A 73 1.13 1.21 9.73
C PHE A 73 0.46 0.60 10.96
N GLY A 74 0.85 -0.62 11.35
CA GLY A 74 0.49 -1.21 12.64
C GLY A 74 -0.94 -1.75 12.70
N TRP A 75 -1.55 -2.09 11.56
CA TRP A 75 -2.89 -2.71 11.56
C TRP A 75 -2.94 -4.07 12.26
N ASP A 76 -1.80 -4.77 12.34
CA ASP A 76 -1.65 -6.02 13.09
C ASP A 76 -1.65 -5.82 14.61
N ARG A 77 -1.38 -4.59 15.09
CA ARG A 77 -1.21 -4.28 16.51
C ARG A 77 -2.03 -3.06 16.91
N LEU A 78 -3.29 -3.32 17.24
CA LEU A 78 -4.23 -2.29 17.64
C LEU A 78 -3.85 -1.66 18.99
N PRO A 79 -3.75 -0.32 19.08
CA PRO A 79 -3.24 0.35 20.26
C PRO A 79 -4.27 0.54 21.38
N LYS A 80 -5.57 0.30 21.11
CA LYS A 80 -6.66 0.57 22.05
C LYS A 80 -7.49 -0.67 22.34
N SER A 81 -8.11 -0.69 23.53
CA SER A 81 -9.00 -1.76 23.94
C SER A 81 -10.39 -1.67 23.28
N PHE A 82 -10.82 -0.45 22.93
CA PHE A 82 -12.13 -0.20 22.36
C PHE A 82 -12.11 -0.21 20.83
N MET A 83 -13.10 -0.88 20.23
CA MET A 83 -13.20 -1.01 18.77
C MET A 83 -13.40 0.33 18.07
N ALA A 84 -14.20 1.25 18.64
CA ALA A 84 -14.43 2.57 18.03
C ALA A 84 -13.13 3.39 17.89
N GLU A 85 -12.26 3.34 18.91
CA GLU A 85 -10.96 4.02 18.89
C GLU A 85 -10.01 3.36 17.89
N ASN A 86 -10.05 2.03 17.79
CA ASN A 86 -9.28 1.28 16.80
C ASN A 86 -9.76 1.57 15.37
N THR A 87 -11.07 1.71 15.13
CA THR A 87 -11.59 2.12 13.82
C THR A 87 -11.03 3.47 13.40
N MET A 88 -11.01 4.45 14.31
CA MET A 88 -10.38 5.75 14.05
C MET A 88 -8.89 5.61 13.76
N PHE A 89 -8.18 4.78 14.51
CA PHE A 89 -6.77 4.49 14.25
C PHE A 89 -6.54 3.89 12.86
N LEU A 90 -7.34 2.91 12.44
CA LEU A 90 -7.25 2.28 11.12
C LEU A 90 -7.53 3.30 10.00
N LEU A 91 -8.53 4.18 10.17
CA LEU A 91 -8.85 5.23 9.20
C LEU A 91 -7.73 6.27 9.08
N ILE A 92 -7.22 6.77 10.21
CA ILE A 92 -6.12 7.75 10.22
C ILE A 92 -4.87 7.17 9.58
N THR A 93 -4.51 5.93 9.92
CA THR A 93 -3.32 5.26 9.35
C THR A 93 -3.48 5.01 7.85
N ALA A 94 -4.68 4.71 7.35
CA ALA A 94 -4.94 4.62 5.91
C ALA A 94 -4.73 5.98 5.19
N LEU A 95 -5.15 7.08 5.81
CA LEU A 95 -4.89 8.43 5.28
C LEU A 95 -3.40 8.74 5.27
N ILE A 96 -2.70 8.46 6.36
CA ILE A 96 -1.23 8.65 6.46
C ILE A 96 -0.52 7.85 5.37
N ARG A 97 -0.95 6.61 5.07
CA ARG A 97 -0.39 5.83 3.95
C ARG A 97 -0.51 6.56 2.62
N ASN A 98 -1.67 7.14 2.33
CA ASN A 98 -1.87 7.85 1.07
C ASN A 98 -0.93 9.06 0.97
N PHE A 99 -0.78 9.82 2.05
CA PHE A 99 0.17 10.93 2.08
C PHE A 99 1.62 10.47 1.98
N TYR A 100 1.99 9.39 2.68
CA TYR A 100 3.32 8.79 2.59
C TYR A 100 3.66 8.41 1.15
N ASN A 101 2.77 7.68 0.46
CA ASN A 101 2.98 7.29 -0.93
C ASN A 101 3.09 8.50 -1.86
N PHE A 102 2.24 9.50 -1.67
CA PHE A 102 2.28 10.73 -2.45
C PHE A 102 3.62 11.48 -2.30
N ILE A 103 4.12 11.60 -1.07
CA ILE A 103 5.41 12.24 -0.77
C ILE A 103 6.56 11.42 -1.39
N MET A 104 6.53 10.10 -1.22
CA MET A 104 7.57 9.19 -1.74
C MET A 104 7.63 9.16 -3.28
N GLU A 105 6.52 9.47 -3.94
CA GLU A 105 6.44 9.54 -5.40
C GLU A 105 6.84 10.91 -5.95
N ARG A 106 6.42 12.01 -5.31
CA ARG A 106 6.66 13.37 -5.82
C ARG A 106 8.01 13.96 -5.43
N LEU A 107 8.52 13.64 -4.25
CA LEU A 107 9.81 14.16 -3.79
C LEU A 107 10.95 13.24 -4.21
N GLU A 108 12.11 13.83 -4.49
CA GLU A 108 13.36 13.07 -4.71
C GLU A 108 13.91 12.51 -3.39
N VAL A 109 13.17 11.58 -2.78
CA VAL A 109 13.47 10.99 -1.48
C VAL A 109 14.84 10.29 -1.41
N LYS A 110 15.43 9.95 -2.57
CA LYS A 110 16.82 9.47 -2.66
C LYS A 110 17.83 10.47 -2.12
N LYS A 111 17.63 11.78 -2.33
CA LYS A 111 18.48 12.83 -1.75
C LYS A 111 18.48 12.77 -0.22
N PHE A 112 17.36 12.36 0.36
CA PHE A 112 17.19 12.19 1.81
C PHE A 112 17.67 10.82 2.34
N GLY A 113 18.28 9.99 1.49
CA GLY A 113 18.77 8.66 1.87
C GLY A 113 17.66 7.62 2.04
N LEU A 114 16.51 7.85 1.40
CA LEU A 114 15.35 6.96 1.37
C LEU A 114 15.21 6.29 0.01
N LYS A 115 14.68 5.06 0.01
CA LYS A 115 14.32 4.30 -1.19
C LYS A 115 12.79 4.23 -1.28
N LYS A 116 12.23 4.06 -2.48
CA LYS A 116 10.77 3.86 -2.65
C LYS A 116 10.21 2.70 -1.80
N THR A 117 11.05 1.72 -1.49
CA THR A 117 10.72 0.54 -0.66
C THR A 117 11.08 0.71 0.82
N SER A 118 11.51 1.90 1.26
CA SER A 118 11.85 2.13 2.66
C SER A 118 10.61 1.99 3.55
N HIS A 119 10.80 1.43 4.75
CA HIS A 119 9.75 1.36 5.75
C HIS A 119 9.39 2.78 6.26
N VAL A 120 8.13 2.99 6.66
CA VAL A 120 7.64 4.27 7.20
C VAL A 120 8.47 4.75 8.40
N LYS A 121 8.94 3.85 9.26
CA LYS A 121 9.83 4.20 10.38
C LYS A 121 11.12 4.88 9.92
N ALA A 122 11.72 4.40 8.82
CA ALA A 122 12.91 5.01 8.25
C ALA A 122 12.58 6.38 7.63
N PHE A 123 11.41 6.51 7.01
CA PHE A 123 10.91 7.80 6.52
C PHE A 123 10.71 8.81 7.65
N VAL A 124 10.06 8.42 8.75
CA VAL A 124 9.90 9.31 9.92
C VAL A 124 11.26 9.73 10.44
N PHE A 125 12.18 8.79 10.65
CA PHE A 125 13.49 9.09 11.22
C PHE A 125 14.39 9.94 10.31
N LYS A 126 14.41 9.65 9.01
CA LYS A 126 15.30 10.35 8.08
C LYS A 126 14.69 11.63 7.54
N PHE A 127 13.38 11.67 7.32
CA PHE A 127 12.69 12.77 6.64
C PHE A 127 11.97 13.74 7.57
N ILE A 128 11.23 13.24 8.56
CA ILE A 128 10.40 14.06 9.44
C ILE A 128 11.20 14.55 10.65
N SER A 129 11.87 13.63 11.34
CA SER A 129 12.52 13.88 12.62
C SER A 129 14.01 14.17 12.42
N VAL A 130 14.33 15.41 12.04
CA VAL A 130 15.72 15.86 11.89
C VAL A 130 16.14 16.68 13.12
N PRO A 131 17.22 16.31 13.83
CA PRO A 131 17.69 17.07 14.98
C PRO A 131 18.21 18.44 14.53
N ALA A 132 17.70 19.51 15.15
CA ALA A 132 18.11 20.87 14.88
C ALA A 132 18.07 21.74 16.15
N LYS A 133 18.86 22.82 16.15
CA LYS A 133 18.92 23.79 17.25
C LYS A 133 18.96 25.21 16.70
N TRP A 134 18.12 26.09 17.24
CA TRP A 134 18.24 27.51 17.01
C TRP A 134 19.42 28.07 17.82
N ILE A 135 20.37 28.70 17.12
CA ILE A 135 21.55 29.32 17.72
C ILE A 135 21.51 30.81 17.39
N LYS A 136 21.79 31.65 18.38
CA LYS A 136 21.96 33.09 18.17
C LYS A 136 23.42 33.37 17.80
N THR A 137 23.66 33.75 16.56
CA THR A 137 24.98 34.17 16.08
C THR A 137 24.95 35.68 15.88
N SER A 138 25.67 36.40 16.74
CA SER A 138 25.66 37.87 16.83
C SER A 138 24.23 38.43 16.99
N ARG A 139 23.62 38.93 15.91
CA ARG A 139 22.28 39.54 15.90
C ARG A 139 21.22 38.69 15.18
N GLN A 140 21.58 37.51 14.67
CA GLN A 140 20.68 36.65 13.89
C GLN A 140 20.43 35.32 14.61
N TYR A 141 19.22 34.81 14.49
CA TYR A 141 18.88 33.43 14.88
C TYR A 141 19.03 32.54 13.65
N VAL A 142 19.93 31.56 13.73
CA VAL A 142 20.19 30.60 12.66
C VAL A 142 19.78 29.20 13.14
N LEU A 143 19.04 28.48 12.30
CA LEU A 143 18.68 27.09 12.56
C LEU A 143 19.85 26.19 12.15
N ASN A 144 20.55 25.61 13.12
CA ASN A 144 21.61 24.63 12.87
C ASN A 144 21.00 23.23 12.81
N VAL A 145 21.12 22.56 11.66
CA VAL A 145 20.58 21.22 11.43
C VAL A 145 21.70 20.19 11.55
N TYR A 146 21.59 19.28 12.51
CA TYR A 146 22.63 18.30 12.82
C TYR A 146 22.47 17.02 12.00
N THR A 147 22.68 17.11 10.69
CA THR A 147 22.59 15.96 9.78
C THR A 147 23.77 15.94 8.83
N SER A 148 24.27 14.74 8.53
CA SER A 148 25.30 14.53 7.50
C SER A 148 24.72 14.62 6.08
N ASN A 149 23.41 14.80 5.95
CA ASN A 149 22.75 14.87 4.66
C ASN A 149 22.62 16.31 4.15
N ASN A 150 23.43 16.63 3.14
CA ASN A 150 23.47 17.94 2.48
C ASN A 150 22.14 18.36 1.82
N ALA A 151 21.22 17.43 1.56
CA ALA A 151 19.91 17.76 1.01
C ALA A 151 19.11 18.72 1.92
N TYR A 152 19.29 18.61 3.25
CA TYR A 152 18.64 19.51 4.21
C TYR A 152 19.22 20.91 4.23
N ALA A 153 20.51 21.05 3.92
CA ALA A 153 21.13 22.37 3.82
C ALA A 153 20.45 23.20 2.73
N ASN A 154 20.10 22.59 1.59
CA ASN A 154 19.42 23.30 0.50
C ASN A 154 17.95 23.61 0.80
N ALA A 155 17.26 22.78 1.58
CA ALA A 155 15.85 22.98 1.92
C ALA A 155 15.63 24.10 2.95
N PHE A 156 16.61 24.33 3.83
CA PHE A 156 16.55 25.31 4.90
C PHE A 156 17.57 26.44 4.74
N ARG A 157 18.15 26.61 3.54
CA ARG A 157 18.93 27.81 3.22
C ARG A 157 18.04 29.02 3.44
N SER A 158 18.30 29.76 4.52
CA SER A 158 17.90 31.15 4.62
C SER A 158 18.67 31.93 3.57
N ASP A 159 18.02 32.83 2.83
CA ASP A 159 18.61 33.76 1.86
C ASP A 159 19.63 34.76 2.47
N PHE A 160 20.23 34.43 3.61
CA PHE A 160 21.23 35.23 4.32
C PHE A 160 22.50 34.39 4.49
N GLY A 161 23.35 34.43 3.46
CA GLY A 161 24.73 33.91 3.48
C GLY A 161 25.15 33.25 2.18
#